data_AF-A0A0B7H4D0-F1
#
_entry.id   AF-A0A0B7H4D0-F1
#
_cell.length_a   1.000
_cell.length_b   1.000
_cell.length_c   1.000
_cell.angle_alpha   90.00
_cell.angle_beta   90.00
_cell.angle_gamma   90.00
#
_symmetry.space_group_name_H-M   'P 1'
#
loop_
_entity.id
_entity.type
_entity.pdbx_description
1 polymer ?
#
loop_
_entity_poly.entity_id
_entity_poly.type
_entity_poly.pdbx_seq_one_letter_code
_entity_poly.pdbx_strand_id
1 'polypeptide(L)'
;MIKLRHILLLGLFLTTNLIFSQKGVKIGYVDMDFILSNLEEYKVANEQFALQVNGWQLEIEKHQKQIQEEKDKLEAEKSLLTAELIKDKQQEINLLEYNLNAYKEQKFGAKDGEYITQKFMLAKPIQDQVFNIVQEIGKLRKYDMIFEKSEVSMLYSNNQHNLTNVVLRILRRKDNAEDRNKEIGELLKESYDFEFVDERTKKRKELEQERERKKAEYEKEKQKRIEETQRKRAEQQAQREKEKAERLQKQQEVKEKKNK
;
A
#
# COMPACT_ATOMS: atom_id res chain seq x y z
N MET A 1 24.51 -50.75 28.62
CA MET A 1 23.86 -49.44 28.88
C MET A 1 24.64 -48.24 28.34
N ILE A 2 25.97 -48.16 28.52
CA ILE A 2 26.80 -47.02 28.06
C ILE A 2 26.65 -46.78 26.55
N LYS A 3 26.75 -47.81 25.70
CA LYS A 3 26.61 -47.68 24.24
C LYS A 3 25.24 -47.16 23.79
N LEU A 4 24.16 -47.56 24.46
CA LEU A 4 22.80 -47.09 24.16
C LEU A 4 22.61 -45.61 24.51
N ARG A 5 23.22 -45.15 25.62
CA ARG A 5 23.24 -43.73 26.01
C ARG A 5 23.98 -42.85 24.99
N HIS A 6 25.07 -43.35 24.42
CA HIS A 6 25.86 -42.61 23.43
C HIS A 6 25.15 -42.55 22.08
N ILE A 7 24.47 -43.62 21.66
CA ILE A 7 23.62 -43.63 20.46
C ILE A 7 22.45 -42.64 20.61
N LEU A 8 21.83 -42.59 21.79
CA LEU A 8 20.71 -41.69 22.07
C LEU A 8 21.15 -40.22 22.14
N LEU A 9 22.34 -39.94 22.71
CA LEU A 9 22.95 -38.61 22.70
C LEU A 9 23.39 -38.16 21.29
N LEU A 10 23.92 -39.07 20.47
CA LEU A 10 24.29 -38.79 19.09
C LEU A 10 23.06 -38.50 18.22
N GLY A 11 21.96 -39.25 18.41
CA GLY A 11 20.68 -39.00 17.76
C GLY A 11 20.05 -37.66 18.17
N LEU A 12 20.16 -37.28 19.44
CA LEU A 12 19.70 -35.97 19.93
C LEU A 12 20.53 -34.82 19.35
N PHE A 13 21.85 -34.98 19.23
CA PHE A 13 22.74 -33.98 18.63
C PHE A 13 22.49 -33.82 17.12
N LEU A 14 22.23 -34.91 16.40
CA LEU A 14 21.90 -34.88 14.97
C LEU A 14 20.54 -34.21 14.69
N THR A 15 19.54 -34.41 15.57
CA THR A 15 18.20 -33.80 15.40
C THR A 15 18.17 -32.32 15.73
N THR A 16 19.01 -31.83 16.65
CA THR A 16 19.09 -30.39 16.95
C THR A 16 19.68 -29.57 15.82
N ASN A 17 20.55 -30.14 14.97
CA ASN A 17 21.16 -29.40 13.84
C ASN A 17 20.20 -29.14 12.68
N LEU A 18 19.11 -29.92 12.55
CA LEU A 18 18.13 -29.77 11.46
C LEU A 18 17.19 -28.57 11.66
N ILE A 19 17.05 -28.07 12.90
CA ILE A 19 16.05 -27.03 13.24
C ILE A 19 16.59 -25.60 12.99
N PHE A 20 17.92 -25.41 12.94
CA PHE A 20 18.53 -24.07 12.91
C PHE A 20 18.79 -23.48 11.51
N SER A 21 18.40 -24.13 10.41
CA SER A 21 18.85 -23.74 9.05
C SER A 21 17.76 -23.43 8.02
N GLN A 22 16.54 -23.08 8.42
CA GLN A 22 15.53 -22.56 7.48
C GLN A 22 15.31 -21.06 7.71
N LYS A 23 16.29 -20.23 7.34
CA LYS A 23 15.99 -18.81 7.09
C LYS A 23 15.17 -18.77 5.80
N GLY A 24 13.89 -18.42 5.90
CA GLY A 24 13.04 -18.23 4.74
C GLY A 24 13.62 -17.17 3.81
N VAL A 25 13.47 -17.38 2.50
CA VAL A 25 13.91 -16.42 1.47
C VAL A 25 13.13 -15.11 1.66
N LYS A 26 13.85 -14.00 1.82
CA LYS A 26 13.24 -12.70 2.01
C LYS A 26 13.03 -12.03 0.65
N ILE A 27 11.75 -11.99 0.24
CA ILE A 27 11.33 -11.46 -1.05
C ILE A 27 10.61 -10.12 -0.85
N GLY A 28 10.93 -9.14 -1.70
CA GLY A 28 10.23 -7.86 -1.79
C GLY A 28 9.71 -7.61 -3.21
N TYR A 29 8.88 -6.59 -3.37
CA TYR A 29 8.48 -6.13 -4.70
C TYR A 29 8.33 -4.60 -4.78
N VAL A 30 8.44 -4.07 -5.99
CA VAL A 30 8.29 -2.64 -6.32
C VAL A 30 7.40 -2.48 -7.54
N ASP A 31 6.47 -1.54 -7.49
CA ASP A 31 5.58 -1.18 -8.60
C ASP A 31 6.13 0.06 -9.33
N MET A 32 6.74 -0.16 -10.49
CA MET A 32 7.38 0.91 -11.28
C MET A 32 6.36 1.87 -11.89
N ASP A 33 5.23 1.36 -12.39
CA ASP A 33 4.16 2.19 -12.96
C ASP A 33 3.57 3.13 -11.90
N PHE A 34 3.39 2.63 -10.67
CA PHE A 34 2.98 3.47 -9.54
C PHE A 34 4.02 4.54 -9.21
N ILE A 35 5.32 4.20 -9.21
CA ILE A 35 6.38 5.19 -8.96
C ILE A 35 6.36 6.28 -10.03
N LEU A 36 6.40 5.91 -11.31
CA LEU A 36 6.44 6.85 -12.43
C LEU A 36 5.21 7.77 -12.43
N SER A 37 4.02 7.23 -12.23
CA SER A 37 2.76 8.00 -12.16
C SER A 37 2.67 8.94 -10.95
N ASN A 38 3.55 8.81 -9.96
CA ASN A 38 3.58 9.65 -8.76
C ASN A 38 4.73 10.66 -8.76
N LEU A 39 5.56 10.73 -9.81
CA LEU A 39 6.64 11.69 -9.93
C LEU A 39 6.25 12.86 -10.83
N GLU A 40 6.31 14.07 -10.29
CA GLU A 40 5.94 15.28 -11.01
C GLU A 40 6.83 15.50 -12.25
N GLU A 41 8.13 15.28 -12.11
CA GLU A 41 9.10 15.40 -13.20
C GLU A 41 8.75 14.47 -14.38
N TYR A 42 8.34 13.23 -14.09
CA TYR A 42 7.92 12.28 -15.12
C TYR A 42 6.60 12.70 -15.77
N LYS A 43 5.63 13.18 -14.99
CA LYS A 43 4.34 13.65 -15.52
C LYS A 43 4.54 14.79 -16.49
N VAL A 44 5.29 15.82 -16.09
CA VAL A 44 5.57 16.98 -16.94
C VAL A 44 6.29 16.57 -18.22
N ALA A 45 7.31 15.70 -18.12
CA ALA A 45 8.02 15.22 -19.29
C ALA A 45 7.12 14.38 -20.22
N ASN A 46 6.24 13.54 -19.65
CA ASN A 46 5.29 12.73 -20.40
C ASN A 46 4.20 13.58 -21.07
N GLU A 47 3.76 14.67 -20.44
CA GLU A 47 2.84 15.64 -21.05
C GLU A 47 3.49 16.37 -22.23
N GLN A 48 4.74 16.82 -22.08
CA GLN A 48 5.50 17.43 -23.18
C GLN A 48 5.69 16.45 -24.34
N PHE A 49 6.01 15.19 -24.03
CA PHE A 49 6.11 14.13 -25.03
C PHE A 49 4.77 13.87 -25.72
N ALA A 50 3.65 13.86 -24.98
CA ALA A 50 2.32 13.72 -25.57
C ALA A 50 1.99 14.84 -26.58
N LEU A 51 2.43 16.08 -26.33
CA LEU A 51 2.32 17.18 -27.29
C LEU A 51 3.14 16.93 -28.56
N GLN A 52 4.35 16.39 -28.44
CA GLN A 52 5.17 16.03 -29.61
C GLN A 52 4.52 14.92 -30.44
N VAL A 53 3.98 13.90 -29.77
CA VAL A 53 3.26 12.79 -30.42
C VAL A 53 2.02 13.30 -31.16
N ASN A 54 1.28 14.23 -30.55
CA ASN A 54 0.15 14.87 -31.22
C ASN A 54 0.61 15.65 -32.47
N GLY A 55 1.75 16.35 -32.40
CA GLY A 55 2.36 17.00 -33.56
C GLY A 55 2.66 16.03 -34.71
N TRP A 56 3.20 14.85 -34.41
CA TRP A 56 3.43 13.82 -35.43
C TRP A 56 2.14 13.29 -36.04
N GLN A 57 1.07 13.15 -35.24
CA GLN A 57 -0.26 12.75 -35.72
C GLN A 57 -0.84 13.81 -36.66
N LEU A 58 -0.74 15.09 -36.32
CA LEU A 58 -1.20 16.18 -37.18
C LEU A 58 -0.44 16.26 -38.51
N GLU A 59 0.87 16.02 -38.51
CA GLU A 59 1.66 15.95 -39.76
C GLU A 59 1.23 14.73 -40.62
N ILE A 60 0.94 13.59 -39.99
CA ILE A 60 0.38 12.43 -40.69
C ILE A 60 -0.97 12.77 -41.34
N GLU A 61 -1.89 13.40 -40.60
CA GLU A 61 -3.20 13.80 -41.10
C GLU A 61 -3.08 14.79 -42.27
N LYS A 62 -2.16 15.75 -42.16
CA LYS A 62 -1.88 16.72 -43.22
C LYS A 62 -1.38 16.04 -44.49
N HIS A 63 -0.41 15.13 -44.39
CA HIS A 63 0.09 14.37 -45.54
C HIS A 63 -1.01 13.47 -46.14
N GLN A 64 -1.83 12.84 -45.31
CA GLN A 64 -2.97 12.04 -45.79
C GLN A 64 -3.97 12.88 -46.58
N LYS A 65 -4.29 14.09 -46.08
CA LYS A 65 -5.18 15.01 -46.77
C LYS A 65 -4.59 15.47 -48.11
N GLN A 66 -3.30 15.81 -48.15
CA GLN A 66 -2.61 16.18 -49.40
C GLN A 66 -2.65 15.05 -50.43
N ILE A 67 -2.37 13.81 -50.02
CA ILE A 67 -2.44 12.63 -50.90
C ILE A 67 -3.86 12.46 -51.43
N GLN A 68 -4.87 12.62 -50.59
CA GLN A 68 -6.27 12.50 -51.02
C GLN A 68 -6.65 13.59 -52.02
N GLU A 69 -6.25 14.84 -51.76
CA GLU A 69 -6.49 15.96 -52.68
C GLU A 69 -5.85 15.73 -54.05
N GLU A 70 -4.61 15.22 -54.12
CA GLU A 70 -3.94 14.91 -55.39
C GLU A 70 -4.59 13.74 -56.13
N LYS A 71 -5.09 12.72 -55.41
CA LYS A 71 -5.87 11.63 -56.01
C LYS A 71 -7.19 12.13 -56.60
N ASP A 72 -7.91 12.96 -55.86
CA ASP A 72 -9.19 13.51 -56.29
C ASP A 72 -9.01 14.41 -57.52
N LYS A 73 -7.96 15.25 -57.55
CA LYS A 73 -7.58 16.05 -58.72
C LYS A 73 -7.26 15.18 -59.93
N LEU A 74 -6.43 14.15 -59.75
CA LEU A 74 -6.08 13.24 -60.85
C LEU A 74 -7.34 12.58 -61.44
N GLU A 75 -8.27 12.12 -60.61
CA GLU A 75 -9.49 11.45 -61.10
C GLU A 75 -10.44 12.43 -61.80
N ALA A 76 -10.56 13.67 -61.31
CA ALA A 76 -11.37 14.71 -61.94
C ALA A 76 -10.81 15.16 -63.31
N GLU A 77 -9.50 15.30 -63.42
CA GLU A 77 -8.82 15.79 -64.63
C GLU A 77 -8.47 14.68 -65.63
N LYS A 78 -8.57 13.40 -65.23
CA LYS A 78 -8.11 12.23 -65.98
C LYS A 78 -8.52 12.18 -67.45
N SER A 79 -9.76 12.56 -67.74
CA SER A 79 -10.31 12.56 -69.11
C SER A 79 -9.69 13.61 -70.03
N LEU A 80 -9.05 14.63 -69.44
CA LEU A 80 -8.42 15.75 -70.15
C LEU A 80 -6.90 15.55 -70.30
N LEU A 81 -6.32 14.53 -69.65
CA LEU A 81 -4.88 14.30 -69.59
C LEU A 81 -4.43 13.23 -70.60
N THR A 82 -3.18 13.34 -71.05
CA THR A 82 -2.53 12.28 -71.83
C THR A 82 -2.12 11.11 -70.92
N ALA A 83 -1.91 9.94 -71.50
CA ALA A 83 -1.46 8.75 -70.74
C ALA A 83 -0.13 8.97 -70.00
N GLU A 84 0.77 9.78 -70.57
CA GLU A 84 2.06 10.13 -69.96
C GLU A 84 1.88 11.02 -68.72
N LEU A 85 1.06 12.08 -68.83
CA LEU A 85 0.77 12.96 -67.69
C LEU A 85 0.04 12.25 -66.54
N ILE A 86 -0.85 11.31 -66.86
CA ILE A 86 -1.51 10.46 -65.85
C ILE A 86 -0.47 9.62 -65.10
N LYS A 87 0.46 9.01 -65.84
CA LYS A 87 1.53 8.19 -65.25
C LYS A 87 2.42 9.01 -64.31
N ASP A 88 2.82 10.22 -64.73
CA ASP A 88 3.67 11.09 -63.92
C ASP A 88 2.97 11.52 -62.62
N LYS A 89 1.71 11.94 -62.69
CA LYS A 89 0.89 12.26 -61.50
C LYS A 89 0.71 11.06 -60.57
N GLN A 90 0.50 9.87 -61.12
CA GLN A 90 0.40 8.65 -60.31
C GLN A 90 1.72 8.32 -59.61
N GLN A 91 2.86 8.55 -60.27
CA GLN A 91 4.18 8.36 -59.65
C GLN A 91 4.41 9.37 -58.51
N GLU A 92 3.97 10.61 -58.67
CA GLU A 92 4.02 11.63 -57.62
C GLU A 92 3.17 11.23 -56.40
N ILE A 93 1.92 10.80 -56.62
CA ILE A 93 1.04 10.29 -55.55
C ILE A 93 1.70 9.09 -54.84
N ASN A 94 2.24 8.13 -55.60
CA ASN A 94 2.91 6.95 -55.02
C ASN A 94 4.13 7.35 -54.18
N LEU A 95 4.88 8.39 -54.59
CA LEU A 95 6.01 8.92 -53.83
C LEU A 95 5.53 9.56 -52.52
N LEU A 96 4.44 10.34 -52.56
CA LEU A 96 3.84 10.92 -51.34
C LEU A 96 3.37 9.83 -50.36
N GLU A 97 2.73 8.78 -50.86
CA GLU A 97 2.32 7.63 -50.05
C GLU A 97 3.51 6.88 -49.44
N TYR A 98 4.56 6.66 -50.23
CA TYR A 98 5.80 6.06 -49.75
C TYR A 98 6.41 6.90 -48.63
N ASN A 99 6.52 8.21 -48.82
CA ASN A 99 7.07 9.13 -47.82
C ASN A 99 6.23 9.16 -46.54
N LEU A 100 4.89 9.13 -46.66
CA LEU A 100 4.01 9.05 -45.50
C LEU A 100 4.23 7.75 -44.72
N ASN A 101 4.34 6.61 -45.41
CA ASN A 101 4.57 5.33 -44.75
C ASN A 101 5.96 5.28 -44.09
N ALA A 102 6.98 5.81 -44.74
CA ALA A 102 8.32 5.94 -44.17
C ALA A 102 8.30 6.83 -42.91
N TYR A 103 7.56 7.95 -42.93
CA TYR A 103 7.39 8.82 -41.76
C TYR A 103 6.66 8.09 -40.62
N LYS A 104 5.58 7.36 -40.91
CA LYS A 104 4.86 6.57 -39.90
C LYS A 104 5.75 5.52 -39.26
N GLU A 105 6.55 4.81 -40.05
CA GLU A 105 7.49 3.81 -39.54
C GLU A 105 8.59 4.47 -38.69
N GLN A 106 9.15 5.60 -39.15
CA GLN A 106 10.14 6.35 -38.39
C GLN A 106 9.61 6.80 -37.02
N LYS A 107 8.36 7.27 -36.95
CA LYS A 107 7.78 7.78 -35.71
C LYS A 107 7.20 6.68 -34.81
N PHE A 108 6.49 5.71 -35.37
CA PHE A 108 5.68 4.73 -34.65
C PHE A 108 6.04 3.27 -34.92
N GLY A 109 7.16 3.01 -35.61
CA GLY A 109 7.67 1.66 -35.84
C GLY A 109 7.84 0.88 -34.53
N ALA A 110 7.45 -0.39 -34.54
CA ALA A 110 7.33 -1.19 -33.31
C ALA A 110 8.68 -1.58 -32.67
N LYS A 111 9.77 -1.54 -33.43
CA LYS A 111 11.12 -1.89 -32.96
C LYS A 111 11.94 -0.65 -32.63
N ASP A 112 12.04 0.25 -33.60
CA ASP A 112 13.00 1.36 -33.60
C ASP A 112 12.33 2.73 -33.80
N GLY A 113 10.99 2.79 -33.65
CA GLY A 113 10.25 4.03 -33.79
C GLY A 113 10.64 5.06 -32.73
N GLU A 114 10.63 6.33 -33.12
CA GLU A 114 10.98 7.45 -32.25
C GLU A 114 10.08 7.50 -30.99
N TYR A 115 8.80 7.14 -31.12
CA TYR A 115 7.87 7.05 -30.00
C TYR A 115 8.34 6.09 -28.90
N ILE A 116 8.69 4.84 -29.25
CA ILE A 116 9.11 3.83 -28.29
C ILE A 116 10.45 4.23 -27.67
N THR A 117 11.36 4.72 -28.51
CA THR A 117 12.70 5.15 -28.08
C THR A 117 12.62 6.29 -27.08
N GLN A 118 11.84 7.34 -27.37
CA GLN A 118 11.66 8.47 -26.46
C GLN A 118 10.94 8.06 -25.17
N LYS A 119 9.87 7.25 -25.27
CA LYS A 119 9.17 6.74 -24.09
C LYS A 119 10.11 5.98 -23.15
N PHE A 120 10.99 5.14 -23.71
CA PHE A 120 12.02 4.44 -22.94
C PHE A 120 13.03 5.41 -22.31
N MET A 121 13.53 6.38 -23.08
CA MET A 121 14.49 7.39 -22.59
C MET A 121 13.91 8.24 -21.45
N LEU A 122 12.61 8.53 -21.45
CA LEU A 122 11.96 9.27 -20.36
C LEU A 122 11.90 8.47 -19.05
N ALA A 123 11.62 7.17 -19.14
CA ALA A 123 11.53 6.31 -17.95
C ALA A 123 12.90 5.90 -17.40
N LYS A 124 13.90 5.77 -18.27
CA LYS A 124 15.21 5.18 -17.95
C LYS A 124 15.95 5.86 -16.78
N PRO A 125 16.08 7.20 -16.70
CA PRO A 125 16.79 7.84 -15.59
C PRO A 125 16.15 7.54 -14.23
N ILE A 126 14.82 7.50 -14.19
CA ILE A 126 14.06 7.18 -12.97
C ILE A 126 14.22 5.70 -12.62
N GLN A 127 14.16 4.83 -13.62
CA GLN A 127 14.40 3.40 -13.44
C GLN A 127 15.79 3.12 -12.85
N ASP A 128 16.82 3.81 -13.33
CA ASP A 128 18.19 3.69 -12.81
C ASP A 128 18.29 4.18 -11.35
N GLN A 129 17.61 5.27 -11.00
CA GLN A 129 17.53 5.74 -9.62
C GLN A 129 16.81 4.75 -8.71
N VAL A 130 15.67 4.22 -9.14
CA VAL A 130 14.91 3.20 -8.41
C VAL A 130 15.77 1.94 -8.22
N PHE A 131 16.47 1.50 -9.26
CA PHE A 131 17.36 0.35 -9.19
C PHE A 131 18.42 0.53 -8.10
N ASN A 132 19.07 1.70 -8.05
CA ASN A 132 20.06 2.00 -7.00
C ASN A 132 19.44 1.97 -5.59
N ILE A 133 18.27 2.60 -5.41
CA ILE A 133 17.55 2.60 -4.12
C ILE A 133 17.18 1.17 -3.69
N VAL A 134 16.69 0.36 -4.63
CA VAL A 134 16.31 -1.04 -4.40
C VAL A 134 17.53 -1.87 -4.00
N GLN A 135 18.68 -1.65 -4.63
CA GLN A 135 19.94 -2.30 -4.23
C GLN A 135 20.38 -1.89 -2.82
N GLU A 136 20.27 -0.61 -2.46
CA GLU A 136 20.56 -0.12 -1.10
C GLU A 136 19.64 -0.81 -0.07
N ILE A 137 18.33 -0.82 -0.32
CA ILE A 137 17.34 -1.50 0.53
C ILE A 137 17.64 -2.99 0.66
N GLY A 138 17.95 -3.65 -0.45
CA GLY A 138 18.26 -5.07 -0.50
C GLY A 138 19.44 -5.44 0.40
N LYS A 139 20.53 -4.67 0.33
CA LYS A 139 21.73 -4.84 1.18
C LYS A 139 21.44 -4.56 2.66
N LEU A 140 20.81 -3.42 2.97
CA LEU A 140 20.54 -2.99 4.35
C LEU A 140 19.60 -3.96 5.09
N ARG A 141 18.64 -4.54 4.37
CA ARG A 141 17.58 -5.36 4.95
C ARG A 141 17.70 -6.84 4.64
N LYS A 142 18.76 -7.24 3.94
CA LYS A 142 19.07 -8.63 3.59
C LYS A 142 17.90 -9.26 2.84
N TYR A 143 17.36 -8.57 1.84
CA TYR A 143 16.47 -9.20 0.87
C TYR A 143 17.30 -10.08 -0.05
N ASP A 144 16.82 -11.30 -0.29
CA ASP A 144 17.44 -12.21 -1.24
C ASP A 144 17.00 -11.86 -2.67
N MET A 145 15.75 -11.39 -2.83
CA MET A 145 15.17 -11.02 -4.12
C MET A 145 14.21 -9.83 -3.96
N ILE A 146 14.23 -8.92 -4.94
CA ILE A 146 13.22 -7.86 -5.08
C ILE A 146 12.73 -7.88 -6.53
N PHE A 147 11.43 -8.06 -6.71
CA PHE A 147 10.81 -8.17 -8.03
C PHE A 147 10.10 -6.88 -8.43
N GLU A 148 10.09 -6.59 -9.72
CA GLU A 148 9.16 -5.62 -10.27
C GLU A 148 7.78 -6.26 -10.37
N LYS A 149 6.76 -5.55 -9.86
CA LYS A 149 5.37 -5.95 -10.02
C LYS A 149 4.98 -5.74 -11.48
N SER A 150 4.64 -6.82 -12.15
CA SER A 150 3.99 -6.79 -13.47
C SER A 150 2.73 -7.63 -13.43
N GLU A 151 1.76 -7.31 -14.29
CA GLU A 151 0.47 -8.03 -14.34
C GLU A 151 0.62 -9.53 -14.60
N VAL A 152 1.71 -9.93 -15.26
CA VAL A 152 1.99 -11.34 -15.60
C VAL A 152 2.74 -12.07 -14.49
N SER A 153 3.49 -11.36 -13.63
CA SER A 153 4.42 -11.98 -12.68
C SER A 153 3.84 -12.22 -11.28
N MET A 154 2.79 -11.51 -10.87
CA MET A 154 2.33 -11.52 -9.48
C MET A 154 0.82 -11.42 -9.34
N LEU A 155 0.18 -12.53 -8.94
CA LEU A 155 -1.27 -12.58 -8.66
C LEU A 155 -1.63 -12.15 -7.23
N TYR A 156 -0.77 -12.45 -6.27
CA TYR A 156 -0.98 -12.11 -4.86
C TYR A 156 0.36 -11.90 -4.17
N SER A 157 0.42 -10.91 -3.29
CA SER A 157 1.54 -10.71 -2.38
C SER A 157 1.06 -10.01 -1.13
N ASN A 158 1.66 -10.35 0.01
CA ASN A 158 1.41 -9.63 1.24
C ASN A 158 2.01 -8.22 1.14
N ASN A 159 1.25 -7.20 1.56
CA ASN A 159 1.67 -5.81 1.53
C ASN A 159 2.95 -5.52 2.34
N GLN A 160 3.28 -6.33 3.35
CA GLN A 160 4.56 -6.23 4.09
C GLN A 160 5.80 -6.40 3.20
N HIS A 161 5.66 -7.01 2.01
CA HIS A 161 6.74 -7.17 1.04
C HIS A 161 6.81 -6.03 0.01
N ASN A 162 5.85 -5.09 0.06
CA ASN A 162 5.78 -3.95 -0.83
C ASN A 162 6.80 -2.87 -0.42
N LEU A 163 7.75 -2.59 -1.31
CA LEU A 163 8.76 -1.57 -1.12
C LEU A 163 8.44 -0.28 -1.89
N THR A 164 7.37 -0.25 -2.69
CA THR A 164 7.01 0.85 -3.60
C THR A 164 6.96 2.21 -2.91
N ASN A 165 6.20 2.31 -1.81
CA ASN A 165 6.05 3.59 -1.09
C ASN A 165 7.35 4.03 -0.39
N VAL A 166 8.21 3.09 -0.01
CA VAL A 166 9.51 3.39 0.58
C VAL A 166 10.43 3.95 -0.49
N VAL A 167 10.52 3.26 -1.63
CA VAL A 167 11.30 3.72 -2.79
C VAL A 167 10.83 5.09 -3.26
N LEU A 168 9.53 5.29 -3.43
CA LEU A 168 8.94 6.57 -3.87
C LEU A 168 9.29 7.72 -2.93
N ARG A 169 9.25 7.48 -1.61
CA ARG A 169 9.60 8.51 -0.62
C ARG A 169 11.08 8.89 -0.68
N ILE A 170 11.97 7.91 -0.84
CA ILE A 170 13.40 8.14 -0.98
C ILE A 170 13.69 8.90 -2.28
N LEU A 171 13.05 8.50 -3.38
CA LEU A 171 13.23 9.10 -4.70
C LEU A 171 12.83 10.59 -4.74
N ARG A 172 11.81 10.99 -3.98
CA ARG A 172 11.35 12.38 -3.88
C ARG A 172 12.28 13.30 -3.09
N ARG A 173 13.25 12.75 -2.33
CA ARG A 173 14.15 13.54 -1.47
C ARG A 173 15.50 13.77 -2.17
N LYS A 174 15.91 15.04 -2.31
CA LYS A 174 17.21 15.43 -2.84
C LYS A 174 18.26 15.42 -1.72
N ASP A 175 18.76 14.28 -1.24
CA ASP A 175 19.74 14.29 -0.14
C ASP A 175 20.81 13.17 -0.14
N ASN A 176 21.90 13.46 0.60
CA ASN A 176 23.16 12.74 0.73
C ASN A 176 23.04 11.28 1.20
N ALA A 177 24.01 10.44 0.85
CA ALA A 177 23.95 8.98 1.02
C ALA A 177 23.89 8.49 2.49
N GLU A 178 24.47 9.23 3.45
CA GLU A 178 24.46 8.82 4.86
C GLU A 178 23.07 9.01 5.51
N ASP A 179 22.38 10.09 5.19
CA ASP A 179 21.02 10.36 5.68
C ASP A 179 20.01 9.32 5.16
N ARG A 180 20.21 8.85 3.91
CA ARG A 180 19.36 7.81 3.30
C ARG A 180 19.35 6.49 4.06
N ASN A 181 20.50 6.01 4.54
CA ASN A 181 20.58 4.70 5.21
C ASN A 181 19.82 4.69 6.56
N LYS A 182 19.94 5.77 7.33
CA LYS A 182 19.20 5.93 8.60
C LYS A 182 17.69 6.03 8.33
N GLU A 183 17.31 6.76 7.28
CA GLU A 183 15.91 6.94 6.90
C GLU A 183 15.27 5.66 6.35
N ILE A 184 15.96 4.89 5.49
CA ILE A 184 15.52 3.54 5.09
C ILE A 184 15.29 2.66 6.33
N GLY A 185 16.12 2.87 7.36
CA GLY A 185 15.96 2.34 8.71
C GLY A 185 14.59 2.62 9.33
N GLU A 186 14.11 3.85 9.23
CA GLU A 186 12.89 4.38 9.85
C GLU A 186 11.64 4.09 8.99
N LEU A 187 11.68 4.37 7.69
CA LEU A 187 10.55 4.17 6.77
C LEU A 187 10.09 2.71 6.70
N LEU A 188 11.05 1.77 6.76
CA LEU A 188 10.71 0.35 6.76
C LEU A 188 10.23 -0.14 8.13
N LYS A 189 10.65 0.51 9.23
CA LYS A 189 10.03 0.24 10.53
C LYS A 189 8.59 0.72 10.51
N GLU A 190 8.34 1.92 10.02
CA GLU A 190 6.99 2.46 9.84
C GLU A 190 6.13 1.57 8.93
N SER A 191 6.67 1.09 7.79
CA SER A 191 5.92 0.24 6.87
C SER A 191 5.61 -1.15 7.44
N TYR A 192 6.53 -1.74 8.22
CA TYR A 192 6.27 -2.99 8.95
C TYR A 192 5.36 -2.79 10.16
N ASP A 193 5.48 -1.67 10.85
CA ASP A 193 4.70 -1.38 12.04
C ASP A 193 3.26 -0.98 11.69
N PHE A 194 2.94 -0.43 10.51
CA PHE A 194 1.57 0.01 10.19
C PHE A 194 0.52 -1.12 10.28
N GLU A 195 0.83 -2.34 9.83
CA GLU A 195 -0.08 -3.50 9.93
C GLU A 195 -0.14 -4.07 11.37
N PHE A 196 0.98 -4.10 12.08
CA PHE A 196 1.03 -4.53 13.49
C PHE A 196 0.56 -3.47 14.50
N VAL A 197 0.54 -2.19 14.12
CA VAL A 197 0.03 -1.07 14.89
C VAL A 197 -1.48 -1.09 14.84
N ASP A 198 -2.11 -1.44 13.74
CA ASP A 198 -3.57 -1.61 13.72
C ASP A 198 -4.00 -2.74 14.67
N GLU A 199 -3.35 -3.90 14.59
CA GLU A 199 -3.68 -5.05 15.45
C GLU A 199 -3.32 -4.82 16.93
N ARG A 200 -2.16 -4.23 17.24
CA ARG A 200 -1.77 -3.88 18.62
C ARG A 200 -2.63 -2.76 19.18
N THR A 201 -3.00 -1.75 18.38
CA THR A 201 -3.86 -0.64 18.83
C THR A 201 -5.28 -1.14 19.08
N LYS A 202 -5.79 -2.02 18.22
CA LYS A 202 -7.08 -2.69 18.41
C LYS A 202 -7.10 -3.53 19.68
N LYS A 203 -6.08 -4.37 19.88
CA LYS A 203 -5.93 -5.19 21.10
C LYS A 203 -5.74 -4.34 22.36
N ARG A 204 -5.03 -3.20 22.27
CA ARG A 204 -4.85 -2.26 23.39
C ARG A 204 -6.16 -1.55 23.75
N LYS A 205 -6.94 -1.11 22.75
CA LYS A 205 -8.28 -0.53 22.94
C LYS A 205 -9.25 -1.55 23.53
N GLU A 206 -9.22 -2.79 23.07
CA GLU A 206 -10.04 -3.89 23.63
C GLU A 206 -9.68 -4.17 25.10
N LEU A 207 -8.38 -4.26 25.43
CA LEU A 207 -7.90 -4.41 26.81
C LEU A 207 -8.28 -3.24 27.71
N GLU A 208 -8.23 -2.01 27.19
CA GLU A 208 -8.60 -0.80 27.92
C GLU A 208 -10.11 -0.77 28.21
N GLN A 209 -10.94 -1.08 27.20
CA GLN A 209 -12.39 -1.25 27.37
C GLN A 209 -12.75 -2.37 28.35
N GLU A 210 -12.03 -3.50 28.34
CA GLU A 210 -12.25 -4.59 29.28
C GLU A 210 -11.89 -4.16 30.72
N ARG A 211 -10.80 -3.42 30.90
CA ARG A 211 -10.40 -2.87 32.21
C ARG A 211 -11.40 -1.85 32.73
N GLU A 212 -11.93 -0.99 31.87
CA GLU A 212 -12.99 -0.05 32.24
C GLU A 212 -14.29 -0.76 32.63
N ARG A 213 -14.69 -1.79 31.87
CA ARG A 213 -15.85 -2.63 32.21
C ARG A 213 -15.69 -3.30 33.58
N LYS A 214 -14.51 -3.89 33.85
CA LYS A 214 -14.21 -4.51 35.15
C LYS A 214 -14.18 -3.50 36.29
N LYS A 215 -13.63 -2.30 36.07
CA LYS A 215 -13.66 -1.21 37.07
C LYS A 215 -15.09 -0.76 37.37
N ALA A 216 -15.90 -0.54 36.33
CA ALA A 216 -17.30 -0.15 36.49
C ALA A 216 -18.13 -1.24 37.17
N GLU A 217 -17.86 -2.52 36.90
CA GLU A 217 -18.50 -3.64 37.57
C GLU A 217 -18.10 -3.72 39.05
N TYR A 218 -16.81 -3.56 39.36
CA TYR A 218 -16.31 -3.48 40.73
C TYR A 218 -16.90 -2.30 41.52
N GLU A 219 -17.00 -1.12 40.90
CA GLU A 219 -17.63 0.06 41.53
C GLU A 219 -19.13 -0.17 41.78
N LYS A 220 -19.85 -0.76 40.83
CA LYS A 220 -21.25 -1.15 41.01
C LYS A 220 -21.43 -2.17 42.14
N GLU A 221 -20.54 -3.16 42.24
CA GLU A 221 -20.60 -4.17 43.30
C GLU A 221 -20.29 -3.53 44.67
N LYS A 222 -19.28 -2.67 44.74
CA LYS A 222 -18.94 -1.90 45.95
C LYS A 222 -20.11 -1.03 46.38
N GLN A 223 -20.77 -0.33 45.44
CA GLN A 223 -21.93 0.51 45.73
C GLN A 223 -23.10 -0.32 46.26
N LYS A 224 -23.40 -1.46 45.64
CA LYS A 224 -24.42 -2.41 46.14
C LYS A 224 -24.11 -2.90 47.56
N ARG A 225 -22.85 -3.23 47.86
CA ARG A 225 -22.43 -3.65 49.21
C ARG A 225 -22.60 -2.52 50.24
N ILE A 226 -22.29 -1.28 49.87
CA ILE A 226 -22.49 -0.10 50.72
C ILE A 226 -23.99 0.10 50.99
N GLU A 227 -24.82 0.07 49.95
CA GLU A 227 -26.27 0.21 50.06
C GLU A 227 -26.90 -0.91 50.89
N GLU A 228 -26.47 -2.17 50.69
CA GLU A 228 -26.93 -3.31 51.49
C GLU A 228 -26.53 -3.16 52.97
N THR A 229 -25.30 -2.70 53.23
CA THR A 229 -24.83 -2.43 54.60
C THR A 229 -25.63 -1.31 55.25
N GLN A 230 -25.93 -0.24 54.51
CA GLN A 230 -26.76 0.87 54.99
C GLN A 230 -28.19 0.43 55.27
N ARG A 231 -28.80 -0.38 54.38
CA ARG A 231 -30.13 -0.97 54.59
C ARG A 231 -30.17 -1.82 55.85
N LYS A 232 -29.22 -2.75 56.01
CA LYS A 232 -29.11 -3.58 57.23
C LYS A 232 -28.96 -2.74 58.49
N ARG A 233 -28.16 -1.67 58.45
CA ARG A 233 -28.00 -0.75 59.59
C ARG A 233 -29.30 0.02 59.90
N ALA A 234 -29.98 0.52 58.88
CA ALA A 234 -31.26 1.21 59.03
C ALA A 234 -32.35 0.28 59.58
N GLU A 235 -32.43 -0.96 59.08
CA GLU A 235 -33.34 -1.99 59.61
C GLU A 235 -33.05 -2.30 61.08
N GLN A 236 -31.77 -2.48 61.45
CA GLN A 236 -31.37 -2.69 62.85
C GLN A 236 -31.69 -1.49 63.74
N GLN A 237 -31.51 -0.26 63.25
CA GLN A 237 -31.86 0.96 63.98
C GLN A 237 -33.38 1.06 64.19
N ALA A 238 -34.17 0.87 63.13
CA ALA A 238 -35.63 0.87 63.21
C ALA A 238 -36.16 -0.21 64.16
N GLN A 239 -35.55 -1.40 64.16
CA GLN A 239 -35.91 -2.48 65.09
C GLN A 239 -35.58 -2.11 66.54
N ARG A 240 -34.41 -1.53 66.81
CA ARG A 240 -34.04 -1.02 68.14
C ARG A 240 -34.96 0.10 68.62
N GLU A 241 -35.41 0.98 67.72
CA GLU A 241 -36.36 2.05 68.03
C GLU A 241 -37.75 1.50 68.36
N LYS A 242 -38.23 0.52 67.59
CA LYS A 242 -39.48 -0.20 67.90
C LYS A 242 -39.41 -0.90 69.27
N GLU A 243 -38.32 -1.62 69.56
CA GLU A 243 -38.12 -2.27 70.87
C GLU A 243 -38.08 -1.25 72.01
N LYS A 244 -37.45 -0.08 71.81
CA LYS A 244 -37.44 1.00 72.81
C LYS A 244 -38.84 1.59 73.01
N ALA A 245 -39.58 1.82 71.93
CA ALA A 245 -40.95 2.34 71.99
C ALA A 245 -41.90 1.37 72.70
N GLU A 246 -41.81 0.06 72.41
CA GLU A 246 -42.58 -0.98 73.10
C GLU A 246 -42.21 -1.06 74.60
N ARG A 247 -40.92 -0.92 74.94
CA ARG A 247 -40.49 -0.87 76.35
C ARG A 247 -41.06 0.36 77.07
N LEU A 248 -41.08 1.52 76.42
CA LEU A 248 -41.65 2.75 76.96
C LEU A 248 -43.18 2.64 77.14
N GLN A 249 -43.90 2.09 76.17
CA GLN A 249 -45.34 1.80 76.29
C GLN A 249 -45.62 0.83 77.44
N LYS A 250 -44.89 -0.28 77.53
CA LYS A 250 -45.02 -1.23 78.66
C LYS A 250 -44.74 -0.56 80.01
N GLN A 251 -43.76 0.35 80.08
CA GLN A 251 -43.49 1.11 81.31
C GLN A 251 -44.61 2.11 81.64
N GLN A 252 -45.22 2.74 80.64
CA GLN A 252 -46.37 3.64 80.83
C GLN A 252 -47.62 2.86 81.28
N GLU A 253 -47.93 1.72 80.67
CA GLU A 253 -49.04 0.84 81.09
C GLU A 253 -48.85 0.32 82.52
N VAL A 254 -47.62 -0.01 82.92
CA VAL A 254 -47.30 -0.44 84.30
C VAL A 254 -47.46 0.72 85.30
N LYS A 255 -47.15 1.96 84.91
CA LYS A 255 -47.38 3.14 85.74
C LYS A 255 -48.86 3.50 85.84
N GLU A 256 -49.63 3.38 84.77
CA GLU A 256 -51.09 3.59 84.77
C GLU A 256 -51.82 2.53 85.61
N LYS A 257 -51.36 1.27 85.58
CA LYS A 257 -51.89 0.21 86.46
C LYS A 257 -51.52 0.36 87.94
N LYS A 258 -50.54 1.20 88.29
CA LYS A 258 -50.17 1.53 89.68
C LYS A 258 -50.89 2.76 90.24
N ASN A 259 -51.53 3.55 89.38
CA ASN A 259 -52.26 4.78 89.74
C ASN A 259 -53.79 4.64 89.62
N LYS A 260 -54.30 3.42 89.45
CA LYS A 260 -55.72 3.02 89.57
C LYS A 260 -55.85 2.09 90.76
#